data_AF-X0QF70-F1
#
_entry.id   AF-X0QF70-F1
#
_cell.length_a   1.000
_cell.length_b   1.000
_cell.length_c   1.000
_cell.angle_alpha   90.00
_cell.angle_beta   90.00
_cell.angle_gamma   90.00
#
_symmetry.space_group_name_H-M   'P 1'
#
loop_
_entity.id
_entity.type
_entity.pdbx_description
1 polymer ?
#
loop_
_entity_poly.entity_id
_entity_poly.type
_entity_poly.pdbx_seq_one_letter_code
_entity_poly.pdbx_strand_id
1 'polypeptide(L)'
;MLRSTKLLFAVSILVWGFPSISNAAVTKYGVTVSECDFDYENEKFCTDDRLKSYANVLQTGEPNFDGDKILYLFETNETGFVGQKPYRLVVIDTSTKTVHPFGYALSPASDSYGNPVAVNKAGAIVEFDFNIGSDRFCFSGNIDAYRMSDNYKQGKPFCFKFDKTEQELVREYY
;
A
#
# COMPACT_ATOMS: atom_id res chain seq x y z
N MET A 1 -63.43 2.44 38.59
CA MET A 1 -62.26 1.60 38.28
C MET A 1 -61.89 1.82 36.82
N LEU A 2 -60.88 2.65 36.52
CA LEU A 2 -60.26 2.69 35.19
C LEU A 2 -58.76 2.43 35.37
N ARG A 3 -58.29 1.38 34.69
CA ARG A 3 -56.95 0.81 34.77
C ARG A 3 -55.97 1.71 34.01
N SER A 4 -54.93 2.15 34.71
CA SER A 4 -53.73 2.77 34.14
C SER A 4 -52.99 1.75 33.26
N THR A 5 -52.73 2.12 32.01
CA THR A 5 -51.87 1.35 31.10
C THR A 5 -50.61 2.18 30.88
N LYS A 6 -49.50 1.76 31.49
CA LYS A 6 -48.18 2.36 31.27
C LYS A 6 -47.64 1.88 29.92
N LEU A 7 -47.52 2.80 28.96
CA LEU A 7 -46.83 2.54 27.70
C LEU A 7 -45.32 2.68 27.94
N LEU A 8 -44.59 1.57 27.89
CA LEU A 8 -43.13 1.55 27.88
C LEU A 8 -42.65 1.93 26.46
N PHE A 9 -42.03 3.10 26.33
CA PHE A 9 -41.30 3.47 25.11
C PHE A 9 -39.94 2.76 25.11
N ALA A 10 -39.77 1.80 24.20
CA ALA A 10 -38.48 1.21 23.90
C ALA A 10 -37.62 2.24 23.14
N VAL A 11 -36.54 2.70 23.79
CA VAL A 11 -35.52 3.55 23.16
C VAL A 11 -34.67 2.65 22.27
N SER A 12 -34.95 2.66 20.97
CA SER A 12 -34.09 2.03 19.97
C SER A 12 -32.94 2.99 19.66
N ILE A 13 -31.78 2.76 20.29
CA ILE A 13 -30.53 3.44 19.93
C ILE A 13 -30.04 2.78 18.64
N LEU A 14 -30.40 3.36 17.49
CA LEU A 14 -29.72 3.11 16.23
C LEU A 14 -28.29 3.64 16.38
N VAL A 15 -27.35 2.74 16.67
CA VAL A 15 -25.92 3.03 16.55
C VAL A 15 -25.64 3.13 15.06
N TRP A 16 -25.67 4.36 14.53
CA TRP A 16 -25.09 4.67 13.25
C TRP A 16 -23.59 4.44 13.39
N GLY A 17 -23.11 3.27 12.93
CA GLY A 17 -21.70 3.08 12.68
C GLY A 17 -21.30 4.17 11.69
N PHE A 18 -20.50 5.13 12.14
CA PHE A 18 -19.84 6.06 11.24
C PHE A 18 -18.94 5.21 10.34
N PRO A 19 -19.20 5.13 9.02
CA PRO A 19 -18.15 4.65 8.13
C PRO A 19 -16.97 5.60 8.32
N SER A 20 -15.79 5.05 8.57
CA SER A 20 -14.55 5.81 8.57
C SER A 20 -14.40 6.43 7.18
N ILE A 21 -14.85 7.66 7.00
CA ILE A 21 -14.56 8.43 5.78
C ILE A 21 -13.08 8.77 5.89
N SER A 22 -12.22 7.92 5.28
CA SER A 22 -10.88 8.36 4.88
C SER A 22 -11.10 9.57 3.97
N ASN A 23 -10.85 10.77 4.49
CA ASN A 23 -10.99 11.97 3.70
C ASN A 23 -9.73 12.09 2.85
N ALA A 24 -9.75 11.50 1.65
CA ALA A 24 -8.82 11.86 0.59
C ALA A 24 -8.91 13.37 0.37
N ALA A 25 -7.93 14.11 0.89
CA ALA A 25 -7.89 15.56 0.83
C ALA A 25 -6.78 16.00 -0.13
N VAL A 26 -7.11 16.96 -1.01
CA VAL A 26 -6.11 17.58 -1.88
C VAL A 26 -5.10 18.31 -1.00
N THR A 27 -3.83 17.96 -1.14
CA THR A 27 -2.76 18.52 -0.33
C THR A 27 -2.30 19.87 -0.87
N LYS A 28 -1.51 20.62 -0.09
CA LYS A 28 -0.94 21.92 -0.51
C LYS A 28 -0.05 21.83 -1.77
N TYR A 29 0.35 20.62 -2.17
CA TYR A 29 1.14 20.35 -3.37
C TYR A 29 0.30 19.90 -4.58
N GLY A 30 -1.03 19.89 -4.46
CA GLY A 30 -1.93 19.53 -5.56
C GLY A 30 -1.99 18.03 -5.87
N VAL A 31 -1.58 17.19 -4.92
CA VAL A 31 -1.74 15.73 -4.95
C VAL A 31 -2.83 15.29 -4.00
N THR A 32 -3.55 14.23 -4.34
CA THR A 32 -4.54 13.58 -3.46
C THR A 32 -3.98 12.22 -3.05
N VAL A 33 -4.04 11.85 -1.78
CA VAL A 33 -3.63 10.51 -1.31
C VAL A 33 -4.86 9.77 -0.83
N SER A 34 -5.09 8.53 -1.29
CA SER A 34 -6.28 7.75 -0.96
C SER A 34 -6.35 7.36 0.53
N GLU A 35 -5.20 7.05 1.11
CA GLU A 35 -5.05 6.68 2.51
C GLU A 35 -3.65 7.05 3.00
N CYS A 36 -3.55 7.64 4.19
CA CYS A 36 -2.27 8.15 4.71
C CYS A 36 -1.54 7.19 5.64
N ASP A 37 -2.31 6.29 6.25
CA ASP A 37 -1.90 5.44 7.36
C ASP A 37 -2.50 4.04 7.16
N PHE A 38 -1.70 3.00 7.38
CA PHE A 38 -2.16 1.63 7.38
C PHE A 38 -2.11 1.08 8.80
N ASP A 39 -3.09 0.27 9.15
CA ASP A 39 -3.13 -0.40 10.44
C ASP A 39 -1.85 -1.20 10.67
N TYR A 40 -1.22 -0.98 11.83
CA TYR A 40 0.00 -1.67 12.29
C TYR A 40 1.27 -1.40 11.47
N GLU A 41 1.25 -0.39 10.60
CA GLU A 41 2.42 0.06 9.85
C GLU A 41 2.91 1.42 10.41
N ASN A 42 4.23 1.59 10.53
CA ASN A 42 4.82 2.83 11.03
C ASN A 42 5.04 3.89 9.93
N GLU A 43 5.04 3.47 8.65
CA GLU A 43 5.23 4.40 7.52
C GLU A 43 4.05 5.38 7.43
N LYS A 44 4.39 6.66 7.36
CA LYS A 44 3.44 7.77 7.17
C LYS A 44 3.51 8.25 5.72
N PHE A 45 2.51 7.91 4.91
CA PHE A 45 2.51 8.25 3.49
C PHE A 45 2.20 9.72 3.20
N CYS A 46 1.63 10.46 4.17
CA CYS A 46 1.22 11.87 4.01
C CYS A 46 2.08 12.86 4.80
N THR A 47 3.35 12.55 5.10
CA THR A 47 4.27 13.57 5.64
C THR A 47 4.55 14.65 4.60
N ASP A 48 4.94 15.85 5.03
CA ASP A 48 5.20 16.96 4.11
C ASP A 48 6.24 16.60 3.03
N ASP A 49 7.30 15.90 3.44
CA ASP A 49 8.37 15.43 2.55
C ASP A 49 7.86 14.40 1.54
N ARG A 50 6.98 13.47 1.93
CA ARG A 50 6.36 12.50 1.03
C ARG A 50 5.46 13.17 0.02
N LEU A 51 4.58 14.07 0.47
CA LEU A 51 3.68 14.81 -0.40
C LEU A 51 4.44 15.67 -1.43
N LYS A 52 5.53 16.32 -1.00
CA LYS A 52 6.44 17.05 -1.88
C LYS A 52 7.12 16.10 -2.88
N SER A 53 7.54 14.92 -2.44
CA SER A 53 8.14 13.90 -3.30
C SER A 53 7.16 13.41 -4.37
N TYR A 54 5.90 13.10 -4.02
CA TYR A 54 4.89 12.69 -5.00
C TYR A 54 4.59 13.78 -6.01
N ALA A 55 4.47 15.03 -5.57
CA ALA A 55 4.28 16.17 -6.46
C ALA A 55 5.45 16.35 -7.43
N ASN A 56 6.69 16.14 -6.97
CA ASN A 56 7.86 16.15 -7.84
C ASN A 56 7.82 15.00 -8.86
N VAL A 57 7.49 13.77 -8.43
CA VAL A 57 7.34 12.62 -9.33
C VAL A 57 6.27 12.88 -10.40
N LEU A 58 5.13 13.49 -10.04
CA LEU A 58 4.10 13.89 -11.01
C LEU A 58 4.57 14.96 -12.01
N GLN A 59 5.50 15.83 -11.63
CA GLN A 59 6.00 16.90 -12.50
C GLN A 59 7.11 16.43 -13.44
N THR A 60 7.95 15.51 -12.97
CA THR A 60 9.19 15.13 -13.67
C THR A 60 9.20 13.70 -14.17
N GLY A 61 8.34 12.84 -13.65
CA GLY A 61 8.27 11.44 -13.98
C GLY A 61 7.43 11.17 -15.22
N GLU A 62 7.77 10.11 -15.94
CA GLU A 62 6.96 9.57 -17.03
C GLU A 62 6.21 8.32 -16.54
N PRO A 63 4.98 8.08 -17.02
CA PRO A 63 4.27 6.85 -16.73
C PRO A 63 5.11 5.60 -17.02
N ASN A 64 5.11 4.65 -16.10
CA ASN A 64 5.89 3.43 -16.18
C ASN A 64 5.08 2.17 -15.81
N PHE A 65 3.78 2.32 -15.53
CA PHE A 65 2.88 1.28 -15.06
C PHE A 65 1.43 1.55 -15.51
N ASP A 66 0.69 0.51 -15.90
CA ASP A 66 -0.75 0.58 -16.30
C ASP A 66 -1.14 1.82 -17.12
N GLY A 67 -0.39 2.09 -18.20
CA GLY A 67 -0.63 3.20 -19.12
C GLY A 67 -0.24 4.57 -18.55
N ASP A 68 -1.13 5.17 -17.77
CA ASP A 68 -1.04 6.54 -17.27
C ASP A 68 -0.61 6.65 -15.80
N LYS A 69 -0.01 5.58 -15.25
CA LYS A 69 0.38 5.52 -13.84
C LYS A 69 1.89 5.43 -13.69
N ILE A 70 2.35 5.90 -12.53
CA ILE A 70 3.72 5.76 -12.09
C ILE A 70 3.72 4.83 -10.88
N LEU A 71 4.40 3.70 -10.99
CA LEU A 71 4.75 2.86 -9.86
C LEU A 71 6.02 3.45 -9.23
N TYR A 72 5.86 4.12 -8.09
CA TYR A 72 6.93 4.82 -7.39
C TYR A 72 7.37 4.04 -6.14
N LEU A 73 8.55 3.44 -6.24
CA LEU A 73 9.20 2.70 -5.17
C LEU A 73 10.21 3.61 -4.44
N PHE A 74 10.26 3.53 -3.11
CA PHE A 74 11.23 4.25 -2.31
C PHE A 74 11.65 3.47 -1.07
N GLU A 75 12.89 3.69 -0.63
CA GLU A 75 13.35 3.15 0.66
C GLU A 75 12.74 3.94 1.82
N THR A 76 12.53 3.23 2.92
CA THR A 76 12.14 3.84 4.20
C THR A 76 13.37 4.15 5.04
N ASN A 77 13.20 5.04 6.02
CA ASN A 77 14.22 5.27 7.04
C ASN A 77 14.08 4.30 8.23
N GLU A 78 13.08 3.42 8.19
CA GLU A 78 12.83 2.43 9.23
C GLU A 78 13.68 1.19 9.03
N THR A 79 14.03 0.54 10.14
CA THR A 79 14.60 -0.80 10.10
C THR A 79 13.44 -1.79 10.14
N GLY A 80 13.27 -2.54 9.06
CA GLY A 80 12.26 -3.59 8.94
C GLY A 80 12.54 -4.76 9.87
N PHE A 81 11.63 -5.73 9.88
CA PHE A 81 11.60 -6.82 10.85
C PHE A 81 12.90 -7.67 10.86
N VAL A 82 13.58 -7.76 9.73
CA VAL A 82 14.82 -8.53 9.54
C VAL A 82 16.10 -7.67 9.58
N GLY A 83 16.04 -6.46 10.13
CA GLY A 83 17.22 -5.60 10.26
C GLY A 83 17.65 -4.92 8.96
N GLN A 84 16.81 -4.97 7.91
CA GLN A 84 17.05 -4.35 6.61
C GLN A 84 16.04 -3.22 6.39
N LYS A 85 16.41 -2.20 5.61
CA LYS A 85 15.48 -1.12 5.25
C LYS A 85 14.46 -1.65 4.24
N PRO A 86 13.17 -1.69 4.55
CA PRO A 86 12.18 -2.07 3.58
C PRO A 86 11.98 -0.96 2.56
N TYR A 87 11.54 -1.38 1.39
CA TYR A 87 10.94 -0.55 0.37
C TYR A 87 9.45 -0.37 0.65
N ARG A 88 8.95 0.79 0.26
CA ARG A 88 7.53 1.11 0.16
C ARG A 88 7.23 1.53 -1.26
N LEU A 89 5.95 1.45 -1.59
CA LEU A 89 5.46 1.63 -2.93
C LEU A 89 4.18 2.47 -2.89
N VAL A 90 4.02 3.32 -3.88
CA VAL A 90 2.75 3.95 -4.23
C VAL A 90 2.50 3.82 -5.73
N VAL A 91 1.24 3.69 -6.14
CA VAL A 91 0.81 3.89 -7.52
C VAL A 91 0.29 5.32 -7.64
N ILE A 92 0.82 6.09 -8.59
CA ILE A 92 0.42 7.47 -8.82
C ILE A 92 -0.33 7.54 -10.14
N ASP A 93 -1.63 7.85 -10.09
CA ASP A 93 -2.43 8.15 -11.27
C ASP A 93 -2.13 9.57 -11.74
N THR A 94 -1.52 9.69 -12.93
CA THR A 94 -1.10 11.00 -13.46
C THR A 94 -2.28 11.83 -13.99
N SER A 95 -3.36 11.17 -14.39
CA SER A 95 -4.58 11.81 -14.91
C SER A 95 -5.36 12.50 -13.79
N THR A 96 -5.52 11.82 -12.64
CA THR A 96 -6.26 12.35 -11.50
C THR A 96 -5.37 13.00 -10.44
N LYS A 97 -4.05 12.83 -10.54
CA LYS A 97 -3.06 13.25 -9.53
C LYS A 97 -3.31 12.58 -8.17
N THR A 98 -3.80 11.34 -8.20
CA THR A 98 -4.09 10.54 -7.02
C THR A 98 -2.95 9.58 -6.74
N VAL A 99 -2.56 9.47 -5.48
CA VAL A 99 -1.55 8.55 -4.96
C VAL A 99 -2.26 7.46 -4.20
N HIS A 100 -1.97 6.22 -4.56
CA HIS A 100 -2.53 4.99 -4.00
C HIS A 100 -1.42 4.22 -3.31
N PRO A 101 -1.25 4.37 -2.00
CA PRO A 101 -0.23 3.63 -1.29
C PRO A 101 -0.45 2.13 -1.28
N PHE A 102 0.65 1.40 -1.26
CA PHE A 102 0.65 -0.04 -1.13
C PHE A 102 0.77 -0.44 0.34
N GLY A 103 -0.16 -1.28 0.80
CA GLY A 103 -0.26 -1.64 2.22
C GLY A 103 0.89 -2.50 2.78
N TYR A 104 1.76 -3.03 1.93
CA TYR A 104 2.87 -3.90 2.36
C TYR A 104 4.22 -3.18 2.33
N ALA A 105 5.07 -3.44 3.32
CA ALA A 105 6.51 -3.19 3.20
C ALA A 105 7.18 -4.35 2.45
N LEU A 106 8.19 -4.05 1.64
CA LEU A 106 8.88 -5.02 0.80
C LEU A 106 10.36 -5.03 1.16
N SER A 107 10.90 -6.15 1.58
CA SER A 107 12.31 -6.27 1.93
C SER A 107 13.05 -7.17 0.96
N PRO A 108 14.38 -7.05 0.89
CA PRO A 108 15.18 -8.07 0.23
C PRO A 108 14.94 -9.46 0.82
N ALA A 109 15.05 -10.47 -0.04
CA ALA A 109 14.91 -11.86 0.32
C ALA A 109 15.99 -12.27 1.33
N SER A 110 15.54 -12.97 2.37
CA SER A 110 16.39 -13.57 3.38
C SER A 110 15.87 -14.93 3.81
N ASP A 111 16.75 -15.78 4.33
CA ASP A 111 16.38 -17.04 4.96
C ASP A 111 15.79 -16.83 6.36
N SER A 112 15.40 -17.92 7.02
CA SER A 112 14.84 -17.87 8.39
C SER A 112 15.80 -17.32 9.45
N TYR A 113 17.08 -17.18 9.13
CA TYR A 113 18.11 -16.63 10.00
C TYR A 113 18.48 -15.18 9.64
N GLY A 114 17.84 -14.61 8.62
CA GLY A 114 18.11 -13.26 8.12
C GLY A 114 19.28 -13.16 7.15
N ASN A 115 19.85 -14.28 6.69
CA ASN A 115 20.92 -14.24 5.68
C ASN A 115 20.34 -13.90 4.30
N PRO A 116 21.00 -13.07 3.49
CA PRO A 116 20.52 -12.72 2.16
C PRO A 116 20.37 -13.94 1.25
N VAL A 117 19.28 -13.98 0.47
CA VAL A 117 18.99 -15.03 -0.51
C VAL A 117 18.93 -14.43 -1.90
N ALA A 118 19.70 -14.97 -2.85
CA ALA A 118 19.66 -14.52 -4.23
C ALA A 118 18.31 -14.85 -4.88
N VAL A 119 17.67 -13.84 -5.47
CA VAL A 119 16.39 -13.98 -6.18
C VAL A 119 16.58 -14.25 -7.68
N ASN A 120 17.75 -13.96 -8.23
CA ASN A 120 18.09 -14.20 -9.62
C ASN A 120 19.56 -14.62 -9.82
N LYS A 121 19.92 -14.94 -11.08
CA LYS A 121 21.26 -15.41 -11.46
C LYS A 121 22.35 -14.36 -11.28
N ALA A 122 22.00 -13.08 -11.24
CA ALA A 122 22.95 -11.99 -11.00
C ALA A 122 23.31 -11.83 -9.51
N GLY A 123 22.66 -12.60 -8.62
CA GLY A 123 22.88 -12.51 -7.18
C GLY A 123 22.15 -11.35 -6.52
N ALA A 124 21.20 -10.70 -7.22
CA ALA A 124 20.35 -9.70 -6.57
C ALA A 124 19.55 -10.36 -5.45
N ILE A 125 19.31 -9.62 -4.38
CA ILE A 125 18.53 -10.07 -3.22
C ILE A 125 17.12 -9.49 -3.23
N VAL A 126 16.82 -8.61 -4.17
CA VAL A 126 15.48 -8.09 -4.44
C VAL A 126 15.36 -7.83 -5.95
N GLU A 127 14.18 -8.05 -6.50
CA GLU A 127 13.89 -7.76 -7.91
C GLU A 127 12.44 -7.32 -8.05
N PHE A 128 12.21 -6.28 -8.85
CA PHE A 128 10.90 -5.72 -9.14
C PHE A 128 10.65 -5.83 -10.64
N ASP A 129 9.47 -6.32 -11.01
CA ASP A 129 9.04 -6.49 -12.39
C ASP A 129 7.68 -5.81 -12.59
N PHE A 130 7.68 -4.79 -13.43
CA PHE A 130 6.50 -4.03 -13.84
C PHE A 130 6.84 -3.29 -15.14
N ASN A 131 5.81 -2.91 -15.88
CA ASN A 131 5.99 -2.12 -17.11
C ASN A 131 4.73 -1.33 -17.44
N ILE A 132 4.89 -0.36 -18.34
CA ILE A 132 3.83 0.56 -18.77
C ILE A 132 2.64 -0.15 -19.45
N GLY A 133 2.86 -1.31 -20.06
CA GLY A 133 1.84 -2.07 -20.78
C GLY A 133 1.05 -3.06 -19.93
N SER A 134 1.28 -3.07 -18.60
CA SER A 134 0.72 -4.05 -17.68
C SER A 134 0.18 -3.38 -16.42
N ASP A 135 -0.95 -3.86 -15.92
CA ASP A 135 -1.49 -3.53 -14.60
C ASP A 135 -0.97 -4.45 -13.49
N ARG A 136 0.02 -5.28 -13.83
CA ARG A 136 0.62 -6.27 -12.93
C ARG A 136 2.02 -5.86 -12.49
N PHE A 137 2.24 -5.95 -11.20
CA PHE A 137 3.52 -5.75 -10.50
C PHE A 137 3.90 -7.04 -9.80
N CYS A 138 5.10 -7.55 -10.07
CA CYS A 138 5.67 -8.69 -9.36
C CYS A 138 6.95 -8.26 -8.65
N PHE A 139 7.22 -8.86 -7.50
CA PHE A 139 8.50 -8.69 -6.82
C PHE A 139 9.01 -10.00 -6.24
N SER A 140 10.33 -10.16 -6.27
CA SER A 140 11.04 -11.22 -5.57
C SER A 140 11.76 -10.62 -4.37
N GLY A 141 11.37 -11.03 -3.18
CA GLY A 141 11.81 -10.51 -1.90
C GLY A 141 10.82 -10.93 -0.82
N ASN A 142 10.95 -10.40 0.40
CA ASN A 142 10.06 -10.72 1.51
C ASN A 142 8.96 -9.64 1.64
N ILE A 143 7.74 -10.07 1.93
CA ILE A 143 6.68 -9.17 2.39
C ILE A 143 6.87 -8.99 3.89
N ASP A 144 6.98 -7.74 4.33
CA ASP A 144 6.97 -7.36 5.73
C ASP A 144 5.61 -6.74 6.06
N ALA A 145 4.83 -7.44 6.88
CA ALA A 145 3.55 -6.94 7.35
C ALA A 145 3.22 -7.58 8.69
N TYR A 146 2.70 -6.79 9.63
CA TYR A 146 2.48 -7.18 11.03
C TYR A 146 1.74 -8.54 11.22
N ARG A 147 0.94 -8.99 10.24
CA ARG A 147 0.27 -10.32 10.26
C ARG A 147 0.34 -11.10 8.95
N MET A 148 0.85 -10.50 7.89
CA MET A 148 0.84 -11.08 6.55
C MET A 148 2.25 -11.14 5.95
N SER A 149 3.28 -11.12 6.80
CA SER A 149 4.65 -11.38 6.37
C SER A 149 4.75 -12.72 5.65
N ASP A 150 5.47 -12.72 4.54
CA ASP A 150 5.68 -13.92 3.72
C ASP A 150 7.07 -13.86 3.10
N ASN A 151 7.79 -14.98 3.16
CA ASN A 151 9.16 -15.05 2.69
C ASN A 151 9.20 -15.44 1.22
N TYR A 152 10.17 -14.86 0.50
CA TYR A 152 10.45 -15.27 -0.86
C TYR A 152 10.67 -16.78 -0.95
N LYS A 153 10.03 -17.42 -1.93
CA LYS A 153 10.31 -18.79 -2.32
C LYS A 153 11.01 -18.76 -3.67
N GLN A 154 12.13 -19.46 -3.79
CA GLN A 154 12.96 -19.43 -4.99
C GLN A 154 12.13 -19.71 -6.26
N GLY A 155 12.18 -18.77 -7.22
CA GLY A 155 11.44 -18.84 -8.48
C GLY A 155 9.95 -18.52 -8.37
N LYS A 156 9.48 -18.02 -7.22
CA LYS A 156 8.07 -17.68 -6.97
C LYS A 156 7.96 -16.22 -6.48
N PRO A 157 7.96 -15.24 -7.38
CA PRO A 157 7.70 -13.85 -7.00
C PRO A 157 6.29 -13.70 -6.44
N PHE A 158 6.10 -12.70 -5.58
CA PHE A 158 4.78 -12.22 -5.22
C PHE A 158 4.27 -11.28 -6.31
N CYS A 159 3.08 -11.53 -6.83
CA CYS A 159 2.48 -10.72 -7.87
C CYS A 159 1.19 -10.07 -7.39
N PHE A 160 0.96 -8.86 -7.88
CA PHE A 160 -0.16 -8.01 -7.55
C PHE A 160 -0.70 -7.42 -8.83
N LYS A 161 -2.02 -7.24 -8.88
CA LYS A 161 -2.70 -6.57 -9.98
C LYS A 161 -3.35 -5.30 -9.45
N PHE A 162 -3.23 -4.21 -10.19
CA PHE A 162 -3.92 -2.97 -9.86
C PHE A 162 -5.40 -3.13 -10.18
N ASP A 163 -6.24 -3.18 -9.14
CA ASP A 163 -7.70 -3.21 -9.30
C ASP A 163 -8.21 -1.78 -9.46
N LYS A 164 -8.81 -1.50 -10.63
CA LYS A 164 -9.33 -0.16 -10.95
C LYS A 164 -10.62 0.17 -10.21
N THR A 165 -11.28 -0.82 -9.62
CA THR A 165 -12.50 -0.64 -8.81
C THR A 165 -12.11 -0.27 -7.38
N GLU A 166 -11.21 -1.06 -6.79
CA GLU A 166 -10.75 -0.87 -5.41
C GLU A 166 -9.63 0.18 -5.30
N GLN A 167 -9.03 0.57 -6.42
CA GLN A 167 -7.98 1.59 -6.51
C GLN A 167 -6.73 1.22 -5.68
N GLU A 168 -6.36 -0.06 -5.70
CA GLU A 168 -5.24 -0.64 -4.95
C GLU A 168 -4.58 -1.80 -5.70
N LEU A 169 -3.41 -2.22 -5.21
CA LEU A 169 -2.71 -3.42 -5.69
C LEU A 169 -3.18 -4.65 -4.91
N VAL A 170 -3.91 -5.53 -5.57
CA VAL A 170 -4.48 -6.75 -4.99
C VAL A 170 -3.54 -7.94 -5.25
N ARG A 171 -3.23 -8.71 -4.21
CA ARG A 171 -2.35 -9.88 -4.30
C ARG A 171 -2.99 -10.99 -5.12
N GLU A 172 -2.23 -11.53 -6.05
CA GLU A 172 -2.61 -12.73 -6.80
C GLU A 172 -2.15 -13.99 -6.05
N TYR A 173 -3.08 -14.91 -5.80
CA TYR A 173 -2.78 -16.22 -5.24
C TYR A 173 -2.91 -17.27 -6.35
N TYR A 174 -1.82 -17.97 -6.64
CA TYR A 174 -1.73 -19.04 -7.64
C TYR A 174 -1.51 -20.40 -6.96
#